data_AF-A0A5C3PN10-F1
#
_entry.id   AF-A0A5C3PN10-F1
#
_cell.length_a   1.000
_cell.length_b   1.000
_cell.length_c   1.000
_cell.angle_alpha   90.00
_cell.angle_beta   90.00
_cell.angle_gamma   90.00
#
_symmetry.space_group_name_H-M   'P 1'
#
loop_
_entity.id
_entity.type
_entity.pdbx_description
1 polymer ?
#
loop_
_entity_poly.entity_id
_entity_poly.type
_entity_poly.pdbx_seq_one_letter_code
_entity_poly.pdbx_strand_id
1 'polypeptide(L)'
;MNGAGPSDAFAPFDPTSPYPATRYIADLASPTMDDLSNEYWGTTTPQYSSYATDTNPVDSVNKMRCQWDSCEVILDDVSHSGLRRHFRDFHHAPRGERMRCRWGSCCRSEEMLFENIPKHIAECHVKSMAQRCPWCNGNFARKDTLKRHQNAGCPAVGQQPQ
;
A
#
# COMPACT_ATOMS: atom_id res chain seq x y z
N MET A 1 -40.79 -3.26 -52.07
CA MET A 1 -39.79 -2.28 -51.58
C MET A 1 -39.52 -2.60 -50.13
N ASN A 2 -38.23 -2.66 -49.79
CA ASN A 2 -37.63 -3.33 -48.63
C ASN A 2 -37.73 -2.53 -47.32
N GLY A 3 -37.53 -3.18 -46.17
CA GLY A 3 -37.29 -2.52 -44.89
C GLY A 3 -37.16 -3.49 -43.71
N ALA A 4 -36.05 -4.22 -43.66
CA ALA A 4 -35.68 -5.14 -42.58
C ALA A 4 -35.19 -4.38 -41.32
N GLY A 5 -35.35 -5.02 -40.16
CA GLY A 5 -35.11 -4.49 -38.82
C GLY A 5 -33.64 -4.20 -38.44
N PRO A 6 -33.41 -3.78 -37.17
CA PRO A 6 -32.12 -3.28 -36.71
C PRO A 6 -31.08 -4.41 -36.59
N SER A 7 -29.91 -4.15 -37.17
CA SER A 7 -28.74 -5.03 -37.20
C SER A 7 -27.90 -4.86 -35.93
N ASP A 8 -27.96 -5.87 -35.05
CA ASP A 8 -27.01 -6.09 -33.96
C ASP A 8 -25.58 -6.27 -34.52
N ALA A 9 -24.72 -5.31 -34.22
CA ALA A 9 -23.31 -5.32 -34.60
C ALA A 9 -22.52 -6.29 -33.71
N PHE A 10 -22.30 -7.51 -34.21
CA PHE A 10 -21.30 -8.43 -33.65
C PHE A 10 -19.89 -7.90 -33.94
N ALA A 11 -19.12 -7.59 -32.90
CA ALA A 11 -17.70 -7.31 -33.03
C ALA A 11 -16.94 -8.60 -33.44
N PRO A 12 -15.98 -8.53 -34.39
CA PRO A 12 -15.19 -9.69 -34.79
C PRO A 12 -14.25 -10.13 -33.67
N PHE A 13 -14.06 -11.45 -33.56
CA PHE A 13 -13.13 -12.08 -32.61
C PHE A 13 -11.68 -11.72 -32.96
N ASP A 14 -10.91 -11.24 -32.00
CA ASP A 14 -9.47 -11.03 -32.15
C ASP A 14 -8.73 -12.29 -31.68
N PRO A 15 -8.04 -13.03 -32.57
CA PRO A 15 -7.37 -14.29 -32.24
C PRO A 15 -6.07 -14.12 -31.43
N THR A 16 -5.69 -12.90 -31.03
CA THR A 16 -4.41 -12.61 -30.35
C THR A 16 -4.55 -12.21 -28.89
N SER A 17 -5.76 -12.21 -28.32
CA SER A 17 -5.96 -11.83 -26.91
C SER A 17 -5.56 -12.96 -25.94
N PRO A 18 -4.61 -12.74 -25.01
CA PRO A 18 -4.22 -13.74 -24.01
C PRO A 18 -5.22 -13.88 -22.85
N TYR A 19 -6.39 -13.24 -22.91
CA TYR A 19 -7.42 -13.31 -21.88
C TYR A 19 -8.65 -14.08 -22.39
N PRO A 20 -9.17 -15.07 -21.65
CA PRO A 20 -10.40 -15.76 -22.03
C PRO A 20 -11.59 -14.79 -21.95
N ALA A 21 -12.39 -14.74 -23.01
CA ALA A 21 -13.62 -13.96 -23.05
C ALA A 21 -14.59 -14.46 -21.96
N THR A 22 -14.80 -13.67 -20.92
CA THR A 22 -15.82 -13.93 -19.89
C THR A 22 -17.20 -13.92 -20.55
N ARG A 23 -17.86 -15.08 -20.58
CA ARG A 23 -19.27 -15.16 -20.95
C ARG A 23 -20.11 -14.51 -19.85
N TYR A 24 -20.62 -13.31 -20.12
CA TYR A 24 -21.74 -12.76 -19.37
C TYR A 24 -22.98 -13.58 -19.73
N ILE A 25 -23.47 -14.39 -18.79
CA ILE A 25 -24.81 -14.96 -18.89
C ILE A 25 -25.75 -13.89 -18.36
N ALA A 26 -26.49 -13.25 -19.27
CA ALA A 26 -27.72 -12.56 -18.94
C ALA A 26 -28.83 -13.59 -19.06
N ASP A 27 -29.40 -14.03 -17.95
CA ASP A 27 -30.72 -14.65 -17.96
C ASP A 27 -31.49 -14.34 -16.68
N LEU A 28 -32.77 -14.05 -16.90
CA LEU A 28 -33.74 -13.41 -16.01
C LEU A 28 -34.47 -14.47 -15.16
N ALA A 29 -34.76 -14.16 -13.90
CA ALA A 29 -36.08 -14.37 -13.26
C ALA A 29 -36.01 -14.09 -11.75
N SER A 30 -36.79 -13.11 -11.30
CA SER A 30 -37.11 -12.88 -9.88
C SER A 30 -37.94 -14.04 -9.32
N PRO A 31 -37.62 -14.60 -8.15
CA PRO A 31 -38.59 -15.37 -7.39
C PRO A 31 -39.38 -14.45 -6.45
N THR A 32 -40.69 -14.42 -6.67
CA THR A 32 -41.72 -13.80 -5.84
C THR A 32 -41.66 -14.33 -4.40
N MET A 33 -41.74 -13.43 -3.42
CA MET A 33 -42.09 -13.79 -2.05
C MET A 33 -43.54 -14.25 -2.01
N ASP A 34 -43.80 -15.47 -1.55
CA ASP A 34 -45.06 -15.78 -0.89
C ASP A 34 -44.90 -16.96 0.08
N ASP A 35 -45.22 -16.65 1.34
CA ASP A 35 -45.87 -17.45 2.37
C ASP A 35 -45.47 -18.92 2.59
N LEU A 36 -44.65 -19.16 3.61
CA LEU A 36 -44.87 -20.27 4.56
C LEU A 36 -44.44 -19.86 5.97
N SER A 37 -45.45 -19.42 6.72
CA SER A 37 -45.72 -19.67 8.14
C SER A 37 -44.58 -20.15 9.04
N ASN A 38 -44.34 -19.28 10.04
CA ASN A 38 -43.85 -19.45 11.40
C ASN A 38 -44.02 -20.86 12.04
N GLU A 39 -43.16 -21.13 13.03
CA GLU A 39 -43.25 -22.17 14.08
C GLU A 39 -42.33 -23.40 13.96
N TYR A 40 -41.04 -23.24 14.29
CA TYR A 40 -40.35 -24.24 15.10
C TYR A 40 -39.32 -23.58 16.00
N TRP A 41 -39.72 -23.30 17.24
CA TRP A 41 -38.79 -22.97 18.30
C TRP A 41 -37.93 -24.22 18.57
N GLY A 42 -36.65 -24.12 18.24
CA GLY A 42 -35.68 -25.20 18.36
C GLY A 42 -34.32 -24.61 18.66
N THR A 43 -34.10 -24.32 19.93
CA THR A 43 -32.90 -23.77 20.53
C THR A 43 -31.65 -24.56 20.13
N THR A 44 -30.85 -24.04 19.20
CA THR A 44 -29.41 -24.33 19.12
C THR A 44 -28.71 -23.13 18.49
N THR A 45 -28.38 -22.14 19.33
CA THR A 45 -27.37 -21.15 19.00
C THR A 45 -26.07 -21.88 18.66
N PRO A 46 -25.50 -21.76 17.46
CA PRO A 46 -24.09 -22.05 17.29
C PRO A 46 -23.36 -21.06 18.18
N GLN A 47 -22.66 -21.54 19.22
CA GLN A 47 -21.71 -20.70 19.94
C GLN A 47 -20.63 -20.32 18.94
N TYR A 48 -20.81 -19.15 18.33
CA TYR A 48 -19.73 -18.42 17.72
C TYR A 48 -18.79 -18.09 18.87
N SER A 49 -17.81 -18.98 19.08
CA SER A 49 -16.66 -18.70 19.92
C SER A 49 -16.15 -17.33 19.50
N SER A 50 -16.36 -16.35 20.37
CA SER A 50 -15.67 -15.08 20.30
C SER A 50 -14.19 -15.42 20.39
N TYR A 51 -13.54 -15.55 19.24
CA TYR A 51 -12.11 -15.50 19.21
C TYR A 51 -11.77 -14.15 19.82
N ALA A 52 -11.24 -14.18 21.03
CA ALA A 52 -10.48 -13.07 21.55
C ALA A 52 -9.47 -12.76 20.45
N THR A 53 -9.65 -11.64 19.76
CA THR A 53 -8.56 -11.09 18.96
C THR A 53 -7.53 -10.67 19.98
N ASP A 54 -6.61 -11.61 20.18
CA ASP A 54 -5.22 -11.41 20.56
C ASP A 54 -4.90 -9.92 20.62
N THR A 55 -4.72 -9.41 21.84
CA THR A 55 -4.06 -8.13 22.07
C THR A 55 -2.61 -8.30 21.58
N ASN A 56 -2.43 -8.28 20.25
CA ASN A 56 -1.13 -8.10 19.65
C ASN A 56 -0.61 -6.77 20.20
N PRO A 57 0.52 -6.76 20.92
CA PRO A 57 1.11 -5.52 21.39
C PRO A 57 1.36 -4.66 20.17
N VAL A 58 0.69 -3.50 20.14
CA VAL A 58 0.70 -2.54 19.04
C VAL A 58 2.11 -2.44 18.49
N ASP A 59 2.26 -2.79 17.20
CA ASP A 59 3.51 -2.64 16.46
C ASP A 59 4.13 -1.30 16.84
N SER A 60 5.41 -1.32 17.21
CA SER A 60 6.17 -0.12 17.55
C SER A 60 6.03 0.88 16.40
N VAL A 61 5.11 1.84 16.56
CA VAL A 61 4.78 2.80 15.51
C VAL A 61 6.06 3.54 15.17
N ASN A 62 6.57 3.31 13.96
CA ASN A 62 7.78 3.95 13.48
C ASN A 62 7.46 5.41 13.17
N LYS A 63 7.36 6.23 14.22
CA LYS A 63 7.06 7.66 14.15
C LYS A 63 8.27 8.38 13.58
N MET A 64 8.08 9.06 12.46
CA MET A 64 9.15 9.77 11.75
C MET A 64 8.76 11.23 11.55
N ARG A 65 9.71 12.14 11.69
CA ARG A 65 9.49 13.54 11.32
C ARG A 65 9.44 13.64 9.80
N CYS A 66 8.48 14.41 9.28
CA CYS A 66 8.61 14.92 7.92
C CYS A 66 9.92 15.71 7.81
N GLN A 67 10.55 15.70 6.64
CA GLN A 67 11.75 16.50 6.36
C GLN A 67 11.61 17.26 5.05
N TRP A 68 10.39 17.36 4.55
CA TRP A 68 10.09 18.09 3.35
C TRP A 68 10.14 19.59 3.63
N ASP A 69 11.11 20.29 3.06
CA ASP A 69 11.19 21.76 3.12
C ASP A 69 11.07 22.33 4.56
N SER A 70 11.74 21.67 5.51
CA SER A 70 11.68 22.01 6.95
C SER A 70 10.31 21.79 7.63
N CYS A 71 9.41 21.00 7.04
CA CYS A 71 8.23 20.48 7.72
C CYS A 71 8.64 19.67 8.96
N GLU A 72 8.03 19.91 10.12
CA GLU A 72 8.37 19.22 11.39
C GLU A 72 7.26 18.29 11.91
N VAL A 73 6.21 18.08 11.12
CA VAL A 73 5.06 17.22 11.50
C VAL A 73 5.52 15.79 11.72
N ILE A 74 5.06 15.17 12.82
CA ILE A 74 5.30 13.75 13.09
C ILE A 74 4.34 12.90 12.26
N LEU A 75 4.90 12.01 11.45
CA LEU A 75 4.18 11.02 10.67
C LEU A 75 4.01 9.74 11.49
N ASP A 76 2.77 9.34 11.71
CA ASP A 76 2.37 8.05 12.30
C ASP A 76 2.37 6.91 11.28
N ASP A 77 2.06 7.21 10.00
CA ASP A 77 2.08 6.27 8.88
C ASP A 77 3.01 6.78 7.77
N VAL A 78 4.14 6.10 7.61
CA VAL A 78 5.15 6.40 6.58
C VAL A 78 4.98 5.56 5.31
N SER A 79 3.86 4.83 5.19
CA SER A 79 3.47 4.18 3.95
C SER A 79 3.23 5.21 2.84
N HIS A 80 3.21 4.74 1.60
CA HIS A 80 2.87 5.60 0.46
C HIS A 80 1.50 6.27 0.61
N SER A 81 0.51 5.59 1.20
CA SER A 81 -0.83 6.15 1.44
C SER A 81 -0.82 7.21 2.55
N GLY A 82 -0.11 6.96 3.66
CA GLY A 82 0.06 7.92 4.75
C GLY A 82 0.79 9.19 4.31
N LEU A 83 1.89 9.03 3.56
CA LEU A 83 2.61 10.16 2.96
C LEU A 83 1.74 10.95 1.98
N ARG A 84 0.93 10.27 1.15
CA ARG A 84 -0.01 10.96 0.25
C ARG A 84 -1.05 11.79 1.00
N ARG A 85 -1.58 11.27 2.11
CA ARG A 85 -2.50 12.03 2.99
C ARG A 85 -1.79 13.24 3.57
N HIS A 86 -0.62 13.05 4.17
CA HIS A 86 0.17 14.15 4.74
C HIS A 86 0.49 15.23 3.70
N PHE A 87 0.94 14.86 2.50
CA PHE A 87 1.23 15.84 1.45
C PHE A 87 -0.02 16.61 1.06
N ARG A 88 -1.17 15.95 0.93
CA ARG A 88 -2.43 16.63 0.63
C ARG A 88 -2.79 17.68 1.68
N ASP A 89 -2.57 17.39 2.96
CA ASP A 89 -3.04 18.24 4.06
C ASP A 89 -2.06 19.38 4.40
N PHE A 90 -0.75 19.15 4.21
CA PHE A 90 0.31 20.07 4.66
C PHE A 90 1.13 20.68 3.51
N HIS A 91 1.11 20.09 2.31
CA HIS A 91 1.94 20.49 1.18
C HIS A 91 1.11 20.62 -0.10
N HIS A 92 0.70 21.84 -0.41
CA HIS A 92 -0.06 22.10 -1.63
C HIS A 92 0.87 22.49 -2.79
N ALA A 93 0.59 21.94 -3.96
CA ALA A 93 1.18 22.42 -5.22
C ALA A 93 0.08 22.50 -6.29
N PRO A 94 0.22 23.38 -7.29
CA PRO A 94 -0.66 23.41 -8.44
C PRO A 94 -0.74 22.04 -9.14
N ARG A 95 -1.90 21.73 -9.73
CA ARG A 95 -2.07 20.48 -10.47
C ARG A 95 -1.12 20.46 -11.68
N GLY A 96 -0.37 19.37 -11.84
CA GLY A 96 0.62 19.22 -12.91
C GLY A 96 1.98 19.88 -12.62
N GLU A 97 2.16 20.50 -11.45
CA GLU A 97 3.44 21.07 -11.04
C GLU A 97 4.54 20.00 -11.02
N ARG A 98 5.70 20.34 -11.58
CA ARG A 98 6.88 19.48 -11.60
C ARG A 98 7.97 20.09 -10.74
N MET A 99 8.59 19.27 -9.89
CA MET A 99 9.63 19.74 -9.01
C MET A 99 10.57 18.62 -8.56
N ARG A 100 11.72 19.01 -8.01
CA ARG A 100 12.66 18.07 -7.37
C ARG A 100 12.24 17.79 -5.94
N CYS A 101 12.67 16.62 -5.45
CA CYS A 101 12.49 16.24 -4.06
C CYS A 101 13.29 17.16 -3.15
N ARG A 102 12.61 17.75 -2.15
CA ARG A 102 13.20 18.61 -1.11
C ARG A 102 13.26 17.90 0.25
N TRP A 103 13.27 16.57 0.24
CA TRP A 103 13.35 15.81 1.48
C TRP A 103 14.79 15.83 2.02
N GLY A 104 14.97 16.45 3.18
CA GLY A 104 16.30 16.71 3.73
C GLY A 104 17.14 17.59 2.79
N SER A 105 18.46 17.53 2.93
CA SER A 105 19.38 18.43 2.22
C SER A 105 20.13 17.79 1.04
N CYS A 106 20.02 16.47 0.83
CA CYS A 106 20.92 15.74 -0.08
C CYS A 106 20.23 14.93 -1.18
N CYS A 107 18.91 15.03 -1.34
CA CYS A 107 18.22 14.31 -2.41
C CYS A 107 18.58 14.88 -3.79
N ARG A 108 19.06 14.02 -4.69
CA ARG A 108 19.42 14.38 -6.07
C ARG A 108 18.40 13.83 -7.08
N SER A 109 17.11 13.90 -6.74
CA SER A 109 16.06 13.43 -7.66
C SER A 109 16.00 14.29 -8.91
N GLU A 110 15.57 13.67 -10.01
CA GLU A 110 15.09 14.41 -11.19
C GLU A 110 13.76 15.12 -10.87
N GLU A 111 13.36 16.03 -11.75
CA GLU A 111 12.07 16.69 -11.66
C GLU A 111 10.95 15.70 -11.96
N MET A 112 9.97 15.61 -11.06
CA MET A 112 8.80 14.76 -11.21
C MET A 112 7.54 15.53 -10.84
N LEU A 113 6.39 15.00 -11.24
CA LEU A 113 5.10 15.55 -10.82
C LEU A 113 5.02 15.56 -9.30
N PHE A 114 4.48 16.63 -8.72
CA PHE A 114 4.27 16.75 -7.28
C PHE A 114 3.52 15.54 -6.70
N GLU A 115 2.55 15.02 -7.45
CA GLU A 115 1.75 13.83 -7.11
C GLU A 115 2.59 12.54 -6.94
N ASN A 116 3.78 12.49 -7.53
CA ASN A 116 4.70 11.35 -7.47
C ASN A 116 5.73 11.47 -6.33
N ILE A 117 5.87 12.67 -5.74
CA ILE A 117 6.82 12.92 -4.65
C ILE A 117 6.57 12.01 -3.42
N PRO A 118 5.33 11.80 -2.94
CA PRO A 118 5.09 10.92 -1.80
C PRO A 118 5.56 9.48 -2.06
N LYS A 119 5.40 9.00 -3.30
CA LYS A 119 5.88 7.68 -3.72
C LYS A 119 7.41 7.62 -3.67
N HIS A 120 8.07 8.61 -4.28
CA HIS A 120 9.53 8.72 -4.26
C HIS A 120 10.08 8.76 -2.83
N ILE A 121 9.46 9.51 -1.91
CA ILE A 121 9.88 9.58 -0.51
C ILE A 121 9.74 8.21 0.18
N ALA A 122 8.61 7.52 -0.02
CA ALA A 122 8.41 6.19 0.54
C ALA A 122 9.53 5.20 0.12
N GLU A 123 9.91 5.23 -1.15
CA GLU A 123 10.88 4.31 -1.75
C GLU A 123 12.35 4.69 -1.48
N CYS A 124 12.67 5.99 -1.52
CA CYS A 124 14.04 6.49 -1.47
C CYS A 124 14.48 6.94 -0.08
N HIS A 125 13.61 7.59 0.69
CA HIS A 125 13.97 8.25 1.95
C HIS A 125 13.49 7.49 3.18
N VAL A 126 12.23 7.08 3.16
CA VAL A 126 11.64 6.34 4.27
C VAL A 126 12.13 4.91 4.26
N LYS A 127 12.26 4.32 3.06
CA LYS A 127 12.82 2.98 2.77
C LYS A 127 12.76 2.11 4.02
N SER A 128 11.55 1.67 4.38
CA SER A 128 11.16 1.04 5.66
C SER A 128 11.98 -0.19 6.09
N MET A 129 13.07 -0.51 5.38
CA MET A 129 14.01 -1.59 5.60
C MET A 129 15.47 -1.14 5.76
N ALA A 130 15.78 0.17 5.75
CA ALA A 130 17.15 0.63 5.98
C ALA A 130 17.55 0.43 7.45
N GLN A 131 18.27 -0.65 7.75
CA GLN A 131 18.69 -0.96 9.11
C GLN A 131 20.07 -0.35 9.37
N ARG A 132 20.22 0.36 10.49
CA ARG A 132 21.53 0.81 10.96
C ARG A 132 22.14 -0.23 11.87
N CYS A 133 23.42 -0.49 11.69
CA CYS A 133 24.16 -1.29 12.66
C CYS A 133 24.33 -0.49 13.96
N PRO A 134 23.99 -1.05 15.13
CA PRO A 134 24.13 -0.35 16.41
C PRO A 134 25.58 -0.16 16.85
N TRP A 135 26.54 -0.88 16.25
CA TRP A 135 27.95 -0.83 16.63
C TRP A 135 28.81 0.08 15.75
N CYS A 136 28.53 0.14 14.45
CA CYS A 136 29.30 0.97 13.51
C CYS A 136 28.49 2.08 12.84
N ASN A 137 27.19 2.20 13.15
CA ASN A 137 26.26 3.12 12.50
C ASN A 137 26.16 2.97 10.96
N GLY A 138 26.68 1.89 10.37
CA GLY A 138 26.58 1.63 8.94
C GLY A 138 25.13 1.49 8.47
N ASN A 139 24.81 2.09 7.32
CA ASN A 139 23.49 2.04 6.71
C ASN A 139 23.36 0.85 5.76
N PHE A 140 22.42 -0.04 6.02
CA PHE A 140 22.15 -1.23 5.19
C PHE A 140 20.76 -1.14 4.58
N ALA A 141 20.63 -1.38 3.28
CA ALA A 141 19.35 -1.26 2.57
C ALA A 141 18.31 -2.35 2.93
N ARG A 142 18.73 -3.47 3.55
CA ARG A 142 17.88 -4.61 3.93
C ARG A 142 18.33 -5.24 5.24
N LYS A 143 17.39 -5.85 5.97
CA LYS A 143 17.63 -6.55 7.26
C LYS A 143 18.58 -7.75 7.13
N ASP A 144 18.51 -8.50 6.04
CA ASP A 144 19.39 -9.67 5.82
C ASP A 144 20.85 -9.26 5.64
N THR A 145 21.08 -8.13 4.96
CA THR A 145 22.40 -7.55 4.80
C THR A 145 22.97 -7.07 6.13
N LEU A 146 22.14 -6.45 6.98
CA LEU A 146 22.54 -6.13 8.36
C LEU A 146 22.88 -7.39 9.15
N LYS A 147 22.02 -8.42 9.16
CA LYS A 147 22.29 -9.66 9.90
C LYS A 147 23.61 -10.33 9.47
N ARG A 148 23.86 -10.39 8.16
CA ARG A 148 25.14 -10.91 7.63
C ARG A 148 26.32 -10.05 8.06
N HIS A 149 26.19 -8.73 8.08
CA HIS A 149 27.22 -7.83 8.60
C HIS A 149 27.50 -8.03 10.09
N GLN A 150 26.45 -8.22 10.90
CA GLN A 150 26.58 -8.51 12.33
C GLN A 150 27.27 -9.87 12.56
N ASN A 151 26.92 -10.88 11.78
CA ASN A 151 27.46 -12.25 11.93
C ASN A 151 28.86 -12.43 11.31
N ALA A 152 29.19 -11.73 10.22
CA ALA A 152 30.50 -11.79 9.58
C ALA A 152 31.58 -11.00 10.33
N GLY A 153 31.20 -10.29 11.40
CA GLY A 153 32.08 -9.42 12.16
C GLY A 153 31.95 -7.97 11.69
N CYS A 154 31.27 -7.16 12.49
CA CYS A 154 31.30 -5.72 12.33
C CYS A 154 32.70 -5.22 12.72
N PRO A 155 33.41 -4.46 11.86
CA PRO A 155 34.79 -4.02 12.13
C PRO A 155 34.90 -3.12 13.38
N ALA A 156 33.82 -2.44 13.78
CA ALA A 156 33.76 -1.64 15.00
C ALA A 156 33.63 -2.50 16.29
N VAL A 157 33.16 -3.75 16.19
CA VAL A 157 33.03 -4.66 17.34
C VAL A 157 34.39 -5.25 17.73
N GLY A 158 35.35 -5.31 16.80
CA GLY A 158 36.72 -5.78 17.08
C GLY A 158 37.63 -4.74 17.77
N GLN A 159 37.10 -3.56 18.14
CA GLN A 159 37.86 -2.43 18.69
C GLN A 159 37.28 -1.92 20.01
N GLN A 160 36.71 -2.79 20.85
CA GLN A 160 36.53 -2.45 22.27
C GLN A 160 37.85 -2.69 23.01
N PRO A 161 38.55 -1.66 23.51
CA PRO A 161 39.53 -1.86 24.56
C PRO A 161 38.78 -2.31 25.83
N GLN A 162 39.32 -3.34 26.47
CA GLN A 162 38.91 -3.82 27.79
C GLN A 162 39.17 -2.74 28.86
#